data_AF-A0A920TR18-F1
#
_entry.id   AF-A0A920TR18-F1
#
_cell.length_a   1.000
_cell.length_b   1.000
_cell.length_c   1.000
_cell.angle_alpha   90.00
_cell.angle_beta   90.00
_cell.angle_gamma   90.00
#
_symmetry.space_group_name_H-M   'P 1'
#
loop_
_entity.id
_entity.type
_entity.pdbx_description
1 polymer ?
#
loop_
_entity_poly.entity_id
_entity_poly.type
_entity_poly.pdbx_seq_one_letter_code
_entity_poly.pdbx_strand_id
1 'polypeptide(L)'
;MDQQILPKIEDKIGIKKVIENEFSIKNIHRAVGTRISYHLLQKYGHDKLEKDFLTLKFKGSAGQSFGAFGIKGLKLILEGDANDYVAKGLSGASISIKLAKESNLISNQNTIIGNTVLYGATSGELFASGKGPGERFAVRNSGQLQL
;
A
#
# COMPACT_ATOMS: atom_id res chain seq x y z
N MET A 1 3.76 1.69 -13.17
CA MET A 1 2.50 2.15 -12.54
C MET A 1 2.62 3.59 -12.06
N ASP A 2 3.47 3.89 -11.06
CA ASP A 2 3.58 5.24 -10.48
C ASP A 2 3.83 6.36 -11.50
N GLN A 3 4.65 6.12 -12.54
CA GLN A 3 4.89 7.09 -13.62
C GLN A 3 3.63 7.43 -14.44
N GLN A 4 2.65 6.53 -14.47
CA GLN A 4 1.35 6.76 -15.12
C GLN A 4 0.34 7.43 -14.17
N ILE A 5 0.51 7.27 -12.86
CA ILE A 5 -0.38 7.81 -11.84
C ILE A 5 -0.04 9.27 -11.55
N LEU A 6 1.25 9.57 -11.31
CA LEU A 6 1.71 10.89 -10.87
C LEU A 6 1.15 12.04 -11.73
N PRO A 7 1.27 12.04 -13.07
CA PRO A 7 0.75 13.13 -13.90
C PRO A 7 -0.78 13.31 -13.81
N LYS A 8 -1.53 12.27 -13.42
CA LYS A 8 -3.01 12.34 -13.31
C LYS A 8 -3.49 12.95 -12.00
N ILE A 9 -2.62 13.00 -11.00
CA ILE A 9 -2.96 13.42 -9.63
C ILE A 9 -2.15 14.64 -9.17
N GLU A 10 -1.06 14.99 -9.83
CA GLU A 10 -0.15 16.07 -9.44
C GLU A 10 -0.86 17.41 -9.23
N ASP A 11 -1.72 17.80 -10.17
CA ASP A 11 -2.51 19.05 -10.09
C ASP A 11 -3.55 19.06 -8.97
N LYS A 12 -3.88 17.88 -8.42
CA LYS A 12 -4.89 17.74 -7.36
C LYS A 12 -4.24 17.68 -5.97
N ILE A 13 -2.98 17.25 -5.90
CA ILE A 13 -2.20 17.06 -4.67
C ILE A 13 -2.02 18.40 -3.95
N GLY A 14 -2.66 18.53 -2.77
CA GLY A 14 -2.66 19.75 -1.96
C GLY A 14 -3.86 20.68 -2.17
N ILE A 15 -4.65 20.46 -3.24
CA ILE A 15 -5.87 21.23 -3.49
C ILE A 15 -7.09 20.49 -2.93
N LYS A 16 -7.15 19.18 -3.16
CA LYS A 16 -8.19 18.32 -2.59
C LYS A 16 -7.67 17.65 -1.33
N LYS A 17 -8.49 17.68 -0.28
CA LYS A 17 -8.18 17.04 1.00
C LYS A 17 -8.06 15.51 0.88
N VAL A 18 -8.83 14.91 -0.04
CA VAL A 18 -8.71 13.50 -0.43
C VAL A 18 -8.83 13.41 -1.94
N ILE A 19 -7.84 12.77 -2.56
CA ILE A 19 -7.87 12.42 -3.98
C ILE A 19 -8.07 10.92 -4.04
N GLU A 20 -9.18 10.49 -4.64
CA GLU A 20 -9.45 9.08 -4.89
C GLU A 20 -9.41 8.79 -6.39
N ASN A 21 -8.62 7.79 -6.78
CA ASN A 21 -8.64 7.24 -8.13
C ASN A 21 -8.52 5.72 -8.02
N GLU A 22 -9.19 5.03 -8.93
CA GLU A 22 -9.09 3.59 -9.06
C GLU A 22 -8.24 3.22 -10.27
N PHE A 23 -7.35 2.23 -10.09
CA PHE A 23 -6.48 1.76 -11.16
C PHE A 23 -6.45 0.23 -11.22
N SER A 24 -6.46 -0.33 -12.43
CA SER A 24 -6.17 -1.75 -12.62
C SER A 24 -4.69 -2.05 -12.34
N ILE A 25 -4.43 -3.07 -11.53
CA ILE A 25 -3.07 -3.52 -11.20
C ILE A 25 -2.86 -4.97 -11.64
N LYS A 26 -1.63 -5.29 -12.03
CA LYS A 26 -1.18 -6.62 -12.45
C LYS A 26 0.13 -6.94 -11.73
N ASN A 27 0.46 -8.23 -11.59
CA ASN A 27 1.65 -8.69 -10.87
C ASN A 27 2.99 -8.15 -11.43
N ILE A 28 3.00 -7.69 -12.69
CA ILE A 28 4.13 -7.00 -13.33
C ILE A 28 4.37 -5.60 -12.76
N HIS A 29 3.37 -4.99 -12.12
CA HIS A 29 3.46 -3.68 -11.48
C HIS A 29 4.07 -3.84 -10.08
N ARG A 30 5.39 -3.73 -10.02
CA ARG A 30 6.18 -3.80 -8.79
C ARG A 30 6.37 -2.43 -8.16
N ALA A 31 6.61 -2.40 -6.85
CA ALA A 31 6.93 -1.20 -6.07
C ALA A 31 5.92 -0.05 -6.26
N VAL A 32 4.64 -0.38 -6.44
CA VAL A 32 3.59 0.64 -6.62
C VAL A 32 3.42 1.43 -5.33
N GLY A 33 3.41 2.75 -5.45
CA GLY A 33 3.33 3.68 -4.33
C GLY A 33 4.68 4.18 -3.83
N THR A 34 5.80 3.52 -4.16
CA THR A 34 7.14 3.93 -3.70
C THR A 34 7.57 5.27 -4.31
N ARG A 35 7.43 5.44 -5.63
CA ARG A 35 7.79 6.72 -6.27
C ARG A 35 6.83 7.83 -5.88
N ILE A 36 5.57 7.49 -5.66
CA ILE A 36 4.56 8.45 -5.16
C ILE A 36 4.93 8.92 -3.75
N SER A 37 5.34 8.01 -2.87
CA SER A 37 5.81 8.32 -1.52
C SER A 37 7.02 9.25 -1.55
N TYR A 38 8.00 8.95 -2.42
CA TYR A 38 9.16 9.83 -2.63
C TYR A 38 8.75 11.23 -3.12
N HIS A 39 7.83 11.32 -4.08
CA HIS A 39 7.35 12.61 -4.57
C HIS A 39 6.65 13.43 -3.46
N LEU A 40 5.80 12.78 -2.66
CA LEU A 40 5.17 13.42 -1.50
C LEU A 40 6.21 13.89 -0.47
N LEU A 41 7.23 13.07 -0.19
CA LEU A 41 8.34 13.41 0.70
C LEU A 41 9.09 14.64 0.20
N GLN A 42 9.45 14.68 -1.09
CA GLN A 42 10.19 15.80 -1.68
C GLN A 42 9.39 17.10 -1.68
N LYS A 43 8.07 17.01 -1.91
CA LYS A 43 7.20 18.19 -2.02
C LYS A 43 6.78 18.76 -0.66
N TYR A 44 6.48 17.90 0.32
CA TYR A 44 5.89 18.31 1.60
C TYR A 44 6.82 18.11 2.80
N GLY A 45 7.88 17.32 2.66
CA GLY A 45 8.76 16.91 3.76
C GLY A 45 8.19 15.75 4.57
N HIS A 46 9.02 15.21 5.45
CA HIS A 46 8.66 14.08 6.31
C HIS A 46 7.60 14.48 7.34
N ASP A 47 6.63 13.60 7.59
CA ASP A 47 5.57 13.71 8.61
C ASP A 47 4.63 14.93 8.58
N LYS A 48 4.76 15.82 7.58
CA LYS A 48 3.95 17.04 7.47
C LYS A 48 2.54 16.81 6.92
N LEU A 49 2.29 15.66 6.28
CA LEU A 49 0.99 15.35 5.69
C LEU A 49 0.01 14.83 6.75
N GLU A 50 -1.24 15.27 6.67
CA GLU A 50 -2.36 14.66 7.39
C GLU A 50 -2.52 13.18 6.99
N LYS A 51 -3.04 12.35 7.89
CA LYS A 51 -3.36 10.95 7.58
C LYS A 51 -4.35 10.90 6.40
N ASP A 52 -4.16 9.94 5.50
CA ASP A 52 -5.03 9.69 4.33
C ASP A 52 -5.14 10.85 3.32
N PHE A 53 -4.19 11.80 3.32
CA PHE A 53 -4.12 12.93 2.39
C PHE A 53 -4.23 12.52 0.90
N LEU A 54 -3.63 11.41 0.50
CA LEU A 54 -3.74 10.83 -0.85
C LEU A 54 -4.21 9.38 -0.75
N THR A 55 -5.37 9.05 -1.34
CA THR A 55 -5.91 7.69 -1.34
C THR A 55 -5.93 7.09 -2.75
N LEU A 56 -5.17 6.02 -2.98
CA LEU A 56 -5.13 5.33 -4.28
C LEU A 56 -5.78 3.96 -4.14
N LYS A 57 -6.79 3.70 -4.97
CA LYS A 57 -7.53 2.43 -5.03
C LYS A 57 -7.01 1.61 -6.21
N PHE A 58 -6.87 0.30 -6.01
CA PHE A 58 -6.38 -0.64 -7.00
C PHE A 58 -7.29 -1.86 -7.07
N LYS A 59 -7.50 -2.39 -8.28
CA LYS A 59 -8.23 -3.65 -8.49
C LYS A 59 -7.36 -4.62 -9.29
N GLY A 60 -7.17 -5.84 -8.80
CA GLY A 60 -6.35 -6.89 -9.42
C GLY A 60 -5.23 -7.41 -8.53
N SER A 61 -4.18 -7.98 -9.13
CA SER A 61 -3.06 -8.58 -8.38
C SER A 61 -1.85 -7.65 -8.38
N ALA A 62 -1.36 -7.24 -7.21
CA ALA A 62 -0.20 -6.38 -7.08
C ALA A 62 1.11 -7.16 -7.16
N GLY A 63 2.10 -6.60 -7.85
CA GLY A 63 3.44 -7.16 -7.89
C GLY A 63 4.20 -7.03 -6.57
N GLN A 64 5.42 -7.53 -6.56
CA GLN A 64 6.30 -7.45 -5.39
C GLN A 64 6.50 -6.01 -4.90
N SER A 65 6.67 -5.87 -3.59
CA SER A 65 6.95 -4.58 -2.91
C SER A 65 5.82 -3.55 -3.02
N PHE A 66 4.57 -3.98 -3.10
CA PHE A 66 3.42 -3.07 -3.06
C PHE A 66 3.44 -2.20 -1.80
N GLY A 67 3.37 -0.87 -1.97
CA GLY A 67 3.41 0.10 -0.87
C GLY A 67 4.75 0.18 -0.13
N ALA A 68 5.85 -0.29 -0.73
CA ALA A 68 7.16 -0.19 -0.10
C ALA A 68 7.57 1.28 0.12
N PHE A 69 8.17 1.55 1.28
CA PHE A 69 8.59 2.87 1.74
C PHE A 69 7.46 3.91 1.77
N GLY A 70 6.23 3.45 2.01
CA GLY A 70 5.06 4.30 2.11
C GLY A 70 5.17 5.30 3.25
N ILE A 71 5.08 6.60 2.95
CA ILE A 71 5.15 7.68 3.96
C ILE A 71 3.77 8.08 4.49
N LYS A 72 3.75 8.74 5.65
CA LYS A 72 2.55 9.36 6.22
C LYS A 72 1.80 10.22 5.18
N GLY A 73 0.49 10.06 5.16
CA GLY A 73 -0.42 10.74 4.23
C GLY A 73 -0.74 9.96 2.95
N LEU A 74 0.02 8.91 2.63
CA LEU A 74 -0.35 7.98 1.56
C LEU A 74 -1.23 6.84 2.11
N LYS A 75 -2.38 6.63 1.46
CA LYS A 75 -3.24 5.48 1.65
C LYS A 75 -3.37 4.66 0.38
N LEU A 76 -3.10 3.36 0.45
CA LEU A 76 -3.23 2.42 -0.67
C LEU A 76 -4.30 1.38 -0.32
N ILE A 77 -5.30 1.25 -1.19
CA ILE A 77 -6.37 0.26 -1.03
C ILE A 77 -6.32 -0.68 -2.22
N LEU A 78 -6.16 -1.97 -1.98
CA LEU A 78 -6.12 -3.01 -3.01
C LEU A 78 -7.30 -3.95 -2.83
N GLU A 79 -8.13 -4.04 -3.86
CA GLU A 79 -9.14 -5.06 -4.02
C GLU A 79 -8.59 -6.18 -4.92
N GLY A 80 -8.09 -7.25 -4.29
CA GLY A 80 -7.41 -8.39 -4.91
C GLY A 80 -6.34 -8.98 -3.99
N ASP A 81 -5.21 -9.37 -4.58
CA ASP A 81 -4.09 -10.04 -3.92
C ASP A 81 -2.75 -9.33 -4.20
N ALA A 82 -1.73 -9.57 -3.38
CA ALA A 82 -0.40 -9.01 -3.59
C ALA A 82 0.72 -10.04 -3.37
N ASN A 83 1.79 -9.95 -4.15
CA ASN A 83 2.99 -10.77 -4.00
C ASN A 83 3.86 -10.36 -2.79
N ASP A 84 5.07 -10.91 -2.68
CA ASP A 84 5.98 -10.69 -1.54
C ASP A 84 6.36 -9.21 -1.31
N TYR A 85 6.85 -8.94 -0.09
CA TYR A 85 7.40 -7.65 0.34
C TYR A 85 6.38 -6.51 0.42
N VAL A 86 5.09 -6.81 0.57
CA VAL A 86 4.08 -5.79 0.87
C VAL A 86 4.52 -4.94 2.05
N ALA A 87 4.41 -3.62 1.90
CA ALA A 87 4.75 -2.66 2.95
C ALA A 87 6.20 -2.75 3.45
N LYS A 88 7.14 -3.24 2.62
CA LYS A 88 8.57 -3.22 2.97
C LYS A 88 9.01 -1.79 3.32
N GLY A 89 9.63 -1.61 4.47
CA GLY A 89 10.12 -0.31 4.92
C GLY A 89 9.01 0.72 5.14
N LEU A 90 7.80 0.30 5.51
CA LEU A 90 6.69 1.22 5.79
C LEU A 90 7.10 2.32 6.78
N SER A 91 6.74 3.57 6.47
CA SER A 91 7.16 4.77 7.21
C SER A 91 5.99 5.76 7.34
N GLY A 92 4.83 5.24 7.73
CA GLY A 92 3.66 6.02 8.11
C GLY A 92 2.46 5.94 7.16
N ALA A 93 2.60 5.29 6.00
CA ALA A 93 1.45 5.06 5.11
C ALA A 93 0.44 4.05 5.70
N SER A 94 -0.79 4.11 5.20
CA SER A 94 -1.85 3.15 5.48
C SER A 94 -2.11 2.28 4.25
N ILE A 95 -2.04 0.96 4.40
CA ILE A 95 -2.25 0.00 3.31
C ILE A 95 -3.39 -0.93 3.71
N SER A 96 -4.37 -1.10 2.84
CA SER A 96 -5.47 -2.05 3.01
C SER A 96 -5.55 -2.98 1.81
N ILE A 97 -5.57 -4.28 2.05
CA ILE A 97 -5.71 -5.31 1.02
C ILE A 97 -6.91 -6.17 1.37
N LYS A 98 -7.84 -6.31 0.44
CA LYS A 98 -9.05 -7.10 0.62
C LYS A 98 -9.32 -7.95 -0.61
N LEU A 99 -9.96 -9.10 -0.42
CA LEU A 99 -10.44 -9.90 -1.54
C LEU A 99 -11.36 -9.09 -2.47
N ALA A 100 -11.33 -9.44 -3.76
CA ALA A 100 -12.30 -8.92 -4.72
C ALA A 100 -13.72 -9.31 -4.30
N LYS A 101 -14.68 -8.37 -4.41
CA LYS A 101 -16.08 -8.62 -4.03
C LYS A 101 -16.71 -9.80 -4.80
N GLU A 102 -16.22 -10.03 -6.02
CA GLU A 102 -16.67 -11.10 -6.93
C GLU A 102 -15.98 -12.45 -6.64
N SER A 103 -15.05 -12.48 -5.67
CA SER A 103 -14.35 -13.69 -5.31
C SER A 103 -15.23 -14.61 -4.47
N ASN A 104 -15.42 -15.85 -4.92
CA ASN A 104 -16.03 -16.92 -4.12
C ASN A 104 -15.08 -17.44 -3.02
N LEU A 105 -13.91 -16.83 -2.84
CA LEU A 105 -12.92 -17.24 -1.86
C LEU A 105 -13.31 -16.73 -0.47
N ILE A 106 -13.26 -17.64 0.51
CA ILE A 106 -13.42 -17.28 1.91
C ILE A 106 -12.09 -16.66 2.37
N SER A 107 -12.14 -15.39 2.81
CA SER A 107 -10.95 -14.60 3.21
C SER A 107 -10.06 -15.36 4.18
N ASN A 108 -10.60 -15.91 5.26
CA ASN A 108 -9.83 -16.62 6.29
C ASN A 108 -9.23 -17.98 5.85
N GLN A 109 -9.46 -18.43 4.62
CA GLN A 109 -8.92 -19.69 4.07
C GLN A 109 -7.89 -19.48 2.98
N ASN A 110 -7.72 -18.25 2.47
CA ASN A 110 -6.89 -17.96 1.31
C ASN A 110 -5.82 -16.91 1.66
N THR A 111 -4.60 -17.14 1.17
CA THR A 111 -3.49 -16.20 1.30
C THR A 111 -3.67 -15.08 0.27
N ILE A 112 -3.79 -13.84 0.75
CA ILE A 112 -3.97 -12.65 -0.12
C ILE A 112 -2.71 -11.80 -0.25
N ILE A 113 -1.68 -12.10 0.55
CA ILE A 113 -0.42 -11.38 0.59
C ILE A 113 0.74 -12.38 0.69
N GLY A 114 1.79 -12.14 -0.10
CA GLY A 114 3.00 -12.97 -0.13
C GLY A 114 3.86 -12.87 1.13
N ASN A 115 5.12 -13.29 1.03
CA ASN A 115 6.04 -13.39 2.17
C ASN A 115 6.73 -12.06 2.51
N THR A 116 7.41 -12.02 3.67
CA THR A 116 8.31 -10.93 4.08
C THR A 116 7.62 -9.56 4.11
N VAL A 117 6.38 -9.56 4.57
CA VAL A 117 5.52 -8.39 4.73
C VAL A 117 6.05 -7.53 5.88
N LEU A 118 6.01 -6.20 5.71
CA LEU A 118 6.49 -5.21 6.68
C LEU A 118 7.97 -5.31 7.04
N TYR A 119 8.79 -5.89 6.16
CA TYR A 119 10.22 -6.00 6.40
C TYR A 119 10.86 -4.63 6.60
N GLY A 120 11.40 -4.38 7.80
CA GLY A 120 12.01 -3.10 8.15
C GLY A 120 11.03 -1.94 8.29
N ALA A 121 9.74 -2.21 8.53
CA ALA A 121 8.77 -1.16 8.82
C ALA A 121 9.14 -0.40 10.12
N THR A 122 8.94 0.91 10.08
CA THR A 122 9.24 1.85 11.17
C THR A 122 7.96 2.47 11.74
N SER A 123 6.96 2.71 10.90
CA SER A 123 5.64 3.23 11.28
C SER A 123 4.62 2.98 10.16
N GLY A 124 3.33 3.14 10.45
CA GLY A 124 2.23 2.97 9.50
C GLY A 124 1.33 1.78 9.82
N GLU A 125 0.32 1.58 8.98
CA GLU A 125 -0.74 0.59 9.21
C GLU A 125 -0.88 -0.32 7.99
N LEU A 126 -1.05 -1.63 8.22
CA LEU A 126 -1.36 -2.61 7.18
C LEU A 126 -2.56 -3.45 7.61
N PHE A 127 -3.64 -3.40 6.84
CA PHE A 127 -4.84 -4.20 7.02
C PHE A 127 -4.96 -5.20 5.87
N ALA A 128 -5.16 -6.48 6.16
CA ALA A 128 -5.30 -7.52 5.15
C ALA A 128 -6.43 -8.49 5.51
N SER A 129 -7.49 -8.57 4.71
CA SER A 129 -8.57 -9.55 4.91
C SER A 129 -8.29 -10.90 4.23
N GLY A 130 -7.39 -11.68 4.84
CA GLY A 130 -7.07 -13.05 4.41
C GLY A 130 -6.39 -13.89 5.50
N LYS A 131 -6.18 -15.20 5.28
CA LYS A 131 -5.37 -16.01 6.20
C LYS A 131 -3.93 -15.45 6.20
N GLY A 132 -3.37 -15.25 7.39
CA GLY A 132 -2.11 -14.52 7.58
C GLY A 132 -0.92 -15.08 6.77
N PRO A 133 0.13 -14.28 6.54
CA PRO A 133 1.14 -14.56 5.51
C PRO A 133 2.03 -15.73 5.88
N GLY A 134 2.43 -16.50 4.87
CA GLY A 134 3.38 -17.61 5.01
C GLY A 134 4.67 -17.20 5.73
N GLU A 135 5.04 -18.01 6.73
CA GLU A 135 6.27 -18.16 7.52
C GLU A 135 7.11 -16.93 7.96
N ARG A 136 6.87 -15.70 7.51
CA ARG A 136 7.70 -14.51 7.79
C ARG A 136 6.88 -13.22 7.82
N PHE A 137 5.84 -13.21 8.65
CA PHE A 137 5.09 -11.99 8.94
C PHE A 137 5.85 -11.12 9.97
N ALA A 138 6.04 -9.83 9.67
CA ALA A 138 6.70 -8.84 10.55
C ALA A 138 8.17 -9.15 10.94
N VAL A 139 8.94 -9.77 10.04
CA VAL A 139 10.39 -9.98 10.26
C VAL A 139 11.09 -8.62 10.29
N ARG A 140 11.41 -8.15 11.51
CA ARG A 140 12.08 -6.88 11.86
C ARG A 140 11.17 -5.63 11.81
N ASN A 141 10.04 -5.66 12.49
CA ASN A 141 9.22 -4.47 12.72
C ASN A 141 9.70 -3.69 13.96
N SER A 142 9.97 -2.39 13.82
CA SER A 142 10.42 -1.49 14.92
C SER A 142 9.34 -0.49 15.34
N GLY A 143 8.09 -0.63 14.86
CA GLY A 143 6.98 0.28 15.16
C GLY A 143 5.62 -0.44 15.23
N GLN A 144 4.72 0.13 16.03
CA GLN A 144 3.41 -0.42 16.42
C GLN A 144 2.59 -0.98 15.25
N LEU A 145 2.12 -2.22 15.41
CA LEU A 145 1.18 -2.89 14.51
C LEU A 145 -0.20 -2.89 15.17
N GLN A 146 -1.24 -2.43 14.46
CA GLN A 146 -2.63 -2.70 14.85
C GLN A 146 -3.20 -3.70 13.83
N LEU A 147 -3.45 -4.91 14.31
CA LEU A 147 -4.07 -6.03 13.57
C LEU A 147 -5.58 -5.88 13.53
#